data_AF-A0A8J8TRR3-F1
#
_entry.id   AF-A0A8J8TRR3-F1
#
_cell.length_a   1.000
_cell.length_b   1.000
_cell.length_c   1.000
_cell.angle_alpha   90.00
_cell.angle_beta   90.00
_cell.angle_gamma   90.00
#
_symmetry.space_group_name_H-M   'P 1'
#
loop_
_entity.id
_entity.type
_entity.pdbx_description
1 polymer ?
#
loop_
_entity_poly.entity_id
_entity_poly.type
_entity_poly.pdbx_seq_one_letter_code
_entity_poly.pdbx_strand_id
1 'polypeptide(L)' 'MRSEEEIHDRLEDLRQIAQVCDYYDPSATYLRGEIAALEWVLTESEPLAYEHVATTDDAR' A
#
# COMPACT_ATOMS: atom_id res chain seq x y z
N MET A 1 -5.17 -8.46 -13.76
CA MET A 1 -4.71 -8.13 -12.39
C MET A 1 -3.21 -8.20 -12.43
N ARG A 2 -2.51 -7.16 -11.96
CA ARG A 2 -1.07 -7.28 -11.74
C ARG A 2 -0.80 -8.23 -10.58
N SER A 3 0.31 -8.95 -10.60
CA SER A 3 0.74 -9.72 -9.43
C SER A 3 1.18 -8.77 -8.30
N GLU A 4 1.16 -9.23 -7.06
CA GLU A 4 1.64 -8.47 -5.90
C GLU A 4 3.12 -8.07 -6.07
N GLU A 5 3.93 -8.96 -6.63
CA GLU A 5 5.34 -8.71 -7.02
C GLU A 5 5.45 -7.55 -8.02
N GLU A 6 4.63 -7.53 -9.07
CA GLU A 6 4.60 -6.42 -10.05
C GLU A 6 4.18 -5.08 -9.43
N ILE A 7 3.39 -5.10 -8.35
CA ILE A 7 3.00 -3.89 -7.59
C ILE A 7 4.16 -3.41 -6.73
N HIS A 8 4.89 -4.32 -6.08
CA HIS A 8 6.09 -4.00 -5.31
C HIS A 8 7.20 -3.41 -6.17
N ASP A 9 7.53 -4.04 -7.30
CA ASP A 9 8.53 -3.52 -8.25
C ASP A 9 8.17 -2.12 -8.72
N ARG A 10 6.88 -1.92 -9.05
CA ARG A 10 6.39 -0.60 -9.49
C ARG A 10 6.48 0.45 -8.39
N LEU A 11 6.24 0.07 -7.14
CA LEU A 11 6.38 0.97 -5.99
C LEU A 11 7.83 1.40 -5.78
N GLU A 12 8.78 0.48 -5.94
CA GLU A 12 10.21 0.78 -5.83
C GLU A 12 10.65 1.79 -6.90
N ASP A 13 10.29 1.55 -8.16
CA ASP A 13 10.54 2.47 -9.28
C ASP A 13 10.01 3.88 -8.99
N LEU A 14 8.74 3.97 -8.58
CA LEU A 14 8.08 5.26 -8.33
C LEU A 14 8.71 6.00 -7.15
N ARG A 15 9.11 5.29 -6.09
CA ARG A 15 9.81 5.88 -4.95
C ARG A 15 11.18 6.40 -5.34
N GLN A 16 11.91 5.69 -6.20
CA GLN A 16 13.22 6.15 -6.70
C GLN A 16 13.07 7.41 -7.55
N ILE A 17 12.06 7.48 -8.41
CA ILE A 17 11.77 8.67 -9.22
C ILE A 17 11.34 9.84 -8.31
N ALA A 18 10.50 9.58 -7.30
CA ALA A 18 10.03 10.61 -6.38
C ALA A 18 11.17 11.24 -5.55
N GLN A 19 12.25 10.50 -5.27
CA GLN A 19 13.42 11.02 -4.54
C GLN A 19 14.19 12.10 -5.30
N VAL A 20 14.13 12.10 -6.63
CA VAL A 20 14.82 13.09 -7.47
C VAL A 20 13.91 14.24 -7.90
N CYS A 21 12.60 14.15 -7.65
CA CYS A 21 11.67 15.24 -7.92
C CYS A 21 11.73 16.29 -6.81
N ASP A 22 11.86 17.56 -7.22
CA ASP A 22 11.75 18.68 -6.30
C ASP A 22 10.34 18.76 -5.70
N TYR A 23 10.23 19.24 -4.46
CA TYR A 23 8.97 19.29 -3.71
C TYR A 23 7.84 20.02 -4.47
N TYR A 24 8.19 21.06 -5.23
CA TYR A 24 7.28 21.89 -6.01
C TYR A 24 7.04 21.37 -7.44
N ASP A 25 7.68 20.27 -7.85
CA ASP A 25 7.44 19.65 -9.14
C ASP A 25 6.01 19.08 -9.17
N PRO A 26 5.15 19.48 -10.12
CA PRO A 26 3.83 18.87 -10.31
C PRO A 26 3.89 17.34 -10.44
N SER A 27 4.97 16.82 -11.02
CA SER A 27 5.25 15.39 -11.15
C SER A 27 5.41 14.72 -9.78
N ALA A 28 6.00 15.40 -8.79
CA ALA A 28 6.11 14.88 -7.43
C ALA A 28 4.73 14.63 -6.80
N THR A 29 3.75 15.49 -7.09
CA THR A 29 2.37 15.33 -6.60
C THR A 29 1.68 14.14 -7.24
N TYR A 30 1.84 13.98 -8.56
CA TYR A 30 1.34 12.80 -9.27
C TYR A 30 1.96 11.50 -8.73
N LEU A 31 3.29 11.46 -8.61
CA LEU A 31 4.01 10.29 -8.10
C LEU A 31 3.60 9.91 -6.68
N ARG A 32 3.40 10.89 -5.79
CA ARG A 32 2.87 10.64 -4.44
C ARG A 32 1.47 10.03 -4.45
N GLY A 33 0.60 10.47 -5.35
CA GLY A 33 -0.73 9.90 -5.51
C GLY A 33 -0.69 8.45 -5.99
N GLU A 34 0.13 8.16 -7.00
CA GLU A 34 0.31 6.80 -7.52
C GLU A 34 0.91 5.85 -6.47
N ILE A 35 1.92 6.30 -5.71
CA ILE A 35 2.50 5.51 -4.61
C ILE A 35 1.44 5.17 -3.57
N ALA A 36 0.66 6.16 -3.10
CA ALA A 36 -0.37 5.96 -2.10
C ALA A 36 -1.47 4.98 -2.58
N ALA A 37 -1.84 5.03 -3.86
CA ALA A 37 -2.82 4.11 -4.43
C ALA A 37 -2.31 2.66 -4.43
N LEU A 38 -1.05 2.45 -4.80
CA LEU A 38 -0.45 1.11 -4.81
C LEU A 38 -0.23 0.56 -3.39
N GLU A 39 0.15 1.40 -2.43
CA GLU A 39 0.26 1.03 -1.02
C GLU A 39 -1.10 0.61 -0.43
N TRP A 40 -2.18 1.30 -0.82
CA TRP A 40 -3.54 0.92 -0.42
C TRP A 40 -3.95 -0.43 -1.01
N VAL A 41 -3.67 -0.68 -2.30
CA VAL A 41 -3.96 -1.98 -2.93
C VAL A 41 -3.23 -3.12 -2.22
N LEU A 42 -1.97 -2.93 -1.83
CA LEU A 42 -1.23 -3.94 -1.05
C LEU A 42 -1.87 -4.16 0.32
N THR A 43 -2.24 -3.07 1.01
CA THR A 43 -2.86 -3.14 2.34
C THR A 43 -4.22 -3.85 2.31
N GLU A 44 -5.04 -3.66 1.26
CA GLU A 44 -6.31 -4.38 1.10
C GLU A 44 -6.14 -5.82 0.62
N SER A 45 -5.00 -6.12 -0.03
CA SER A 45 -4.67 -7.48 -0.46
C SER A 45 -4.10 -8.33 0.67
N GLU A 46 -3.57 -7.71 1.72
CA GLU A 46 -3.23 -8.42 2.96
C GLU A 46 -4.52 -8.96 3.60
N PRO A 47 -4.63 -10.29 3.81
CA PRO A 47 -5.75 -10.85 4.53
C PRO A 47 -5.75 -10.22 5.92
N LEU A 48 -6.76 -9.41 6.21
CA LEU A 48 -6.97 -8.82 7.52
C LEU A 48 -6.69 -9.90 8.56
N ALA A 49 -5.63 -9.72 9.34
CA ALA A 49 -5.40 -10.49 10.55
C ALA A 49 -6.47 -10.05 11.56
N TYR A 50 -7.73 -10.38 11.27
CA TYR A 50 -8.79 -10.41 12.26
C TYR A 50 -8.42 -11.58 13.16
N GLU A 51 -7.61 -11.28 14.18
CA GLU A 51 -7.50 -12.13 15.35
C GLU A 51 -8.92 -12.44 15.79
N HIS A 52 -9.26 -13.71 15.64
CA HIS A 52 -10.50 -14.31 16.06
C HIS A 52 -10.51 -14.25 17.59
N VAL A 53 -10.93 -13.13 18.16
CA VAL A 53 -11.28 -13.04 19.58
C VAL A 53 -12.59 -13.79 19.74
N ALA A 54 -12.49 -15.12 19.70
CA ALA A 54 -13.49 -16.01 20.26
C ALA A 54 -13.48 -15.77 21.77
N THR A 55 -14.23 -14.76 22.21
CA THR A 55 -14.74 -14.73 23.57
C THR A 55 -15.86 -15.76 23.63
N THR A 56 -15.47 -17.02 23.85
CA THR A 56 -16.31 -17.97 24.56
C THR A 56 -16.54 -17.39 25.95
N ASP A 57 -17.64 -16.64 26.12
CA ASP A 57 -18.26 -16.48 27.42
C ASP A 57 -19.35 -17.54 27.55
N ASP A 58 -18.87 -18.74 27.89
CA ASP A 58 -19.68 -19.77 28.55
C ASP A 58 -19.81 -19.34 30.01
N ALA A 59 -20.89 -18.63 30.33
CA ALA A 59 -21.32 -18.44 31.71
C ALA A 59 -22.83 -18.25 31.82
N ARG A 60 -23.51 -19.40 31.91
CA ARG A 60 -24.65 -19.68 32.80
C ARG A 60 -26.08 -19.54 32.28
#